data_AF-A0AB36ZL92-F1
#
_entry.id   AF-A0AB36ZL92-F1
#
_cell.length_a   1.000
_cell.length_b   1.000
_cell.length_c   1.000
_cell.angle_alpha   90.00
_cell.angle_beta   90.00
_cell.angle_gamma   90.00
#
_symmetry.space_group_name_H-M   'P 1'
#
loop_
_entity.id
_entity.type
_entity.pdbx_description
1 polymer ?
#
loop_
_entity_poly.entity_id
_entity_poly.type
_entity_poly.pdbx_seq_one_letter_code
_entity_poly.pdbx_strand_id
1 'polypeptide(L)'
;MGRHADDALLRRRTASHPSVIAATRVTDAPKTRGLPSRASADPAQRRHERIVLVFLAVLLALSVVQLYTLGPVTAPVAWSLLFLPYSVARLRGGRIDRFVVVVLLVIAGTLFALTYSGARAAALRDVVSVVSFLTPYLAVRGLGDGAWRVVGRALGWAAPVFLLQVTLTILFQLDPVQETAYLRWPDAVLFSDIYVRDIFTTSFNNVLQEKSGGFFLNGNIASMYMATTGALAFAVWRRQRGRLLLLVAVAGLVGALFTLSKTAIVLAIVLPLLVAAIRGLKGRSLGPVAWMITIPSGITAVYAVAVSFPQLAEAGLLTLGARGDFLRLAASAFPDNWLLGLGYGGWQELWLARGSQFTQHSEPRPPHNLLVTAWTNGGLLIALPVLAFLLLATVAVVRLLLRVARNEAVAVGALAVAVLWTFLHGMADNTTWFGDQHSLATLAVSVALVGVLSAEVPAPGRVPHGSAPAASAGTGRAPLRRPPSPGLGRR
;
A
#
# COMPACT_ATOMS: atom_id res chain seq x y z
N MET A 1 -70.50 16.08 13.32
CA MET A 1 -70.25 15.94 11.87
C MET A 1 -68.95 15.15 11.72
N GLY A 2 -68.84 14.08 10.91
CA GLY A 2 -69.87 13.26 10.28
C GLY A 2 -69.67 11.77 10.66
N ARG A 3 -70.62 10.88 10.33
CA ARG A 3 -70.56 9.44 10.62
C ARG A 3 -70.67 8.64 9.31
N HIS A 4 -69.90 7.57 9.18
CA HIS A 4 -70.16 6.34 8.41
C HIS A 4 -69.26 5.25 9.06
N ALA A 5 -69.69 4.06 9.50
CA ALA A 5 -70.93 3.28 9.33
C ALA A 5 -71.09 2.72 7.90
N ASP A 6 -71.19 1.41 7.62
CA ASP A 6 -71.07 0.16 8.43
C ASP A 6 -70.33 -0.91 7.55
N ASP A 7 -70.25 -2.23 7.72
CA ASP A 7 -70.89 -3.25 8.59
C ASP A 7 -69.97 -4.51 8.73
N ALA A 8 -70.41 -5.54 9.46
CA ALA A 8 -69.76 -6.84 9.68
C ALA A 8 -69.83 -7.82 8.48
N LEU A 9 -69.08 -8.94 8.58
CA LEU A 9 -69.71 -10.27 8.67
C LEU A 9 -68.73 -11.42 9.01
N LEU A 10 -69.21 -12.36 9.84
CA LEU A 10 -68.49 -13.58 10.22
C LEU A 10 -68.64 -14.70 9.17
N ARG A 11 -67.59 -15.50 8.96
CA ARG A 11 -67.76 -16.93 8.58
C ARG A 11 -66.79 -17.86 9.32
N ARG A 12 -67.35 -18.68 10.20
CA ARG A 12 -66.74 -19.86 10.84
C ARG A 12 -67.05 -21.10 9.99
N ARG A 13 -66.06 -21.94 9.67
CA ARG A 13 -66.19 -23.39 9.36
C ARG A 13 -64.85 -24.05 9.67
N THR A 14 -64.73 -24.77 10.80
CA THR A 14 -64.95 -26.24 10.98
C THR A 14 -63.82 -27.10 10.42
N ALA A 15 -63.34 -28.05 11.22
CA ALA A 15 -62.08 -28.77 11.00
C ALA A 15 -62.23 -30.09 10.21
N SER A 16 -61.11 -30.55 9.63
CA SER A 16 -60.92 -31.93 9.20
C SER A 16 -59.43 -32.34 9.25
N HIS A 17 -59.05 -33.04 10.32
CA HIS A 17 -57.96 -34.03 10.30
C HIS A 17 -58.57 -35.42 9.93
N PRO A 18 -57.78 -36.48 9.66
CA PRO A 18 -56.32 -36.58 9.66
C PRO A 18 -55.72 -37.17 8.35
N SER A 19 -54.39 -37.16 8.25
CA SER A 19 -53.65 -38.29 7.66
C SER A 19 -52.27 -38.41 8.31
N VAL A 20 -51.84 -39.64 8.59
CA VAL A 20 -50.56 -39.94 9.25
C VAL A 20 -49.58 -40.44 8.21
N ILE A 21 -48.43 -39.76 8.07
CA ILE A 21 -47.29 -40.27 7.30
C ILE A 21 -46.16 -40.55 8.29
N ALA A 22 -45.77 -41.81 8.40
CA ALA A 22 -44.71 -42.25 9.30
C ALA A 22 -43.33 -41.83 8.78
N ALA A 23 -42.67 -40.91 9.48
CA ALA A 23 -41.29 -40.52 9.18
C ALA A 23 -40.31 -41.51 9.84
N THR A 24 -39.66 -42.35 9.03
CA THR A 24 -38.59 -43.26 9.47
C THR A 24 -37.38 -42.48 9.98
N ARG A 25 -37.25 -42.39 11.31
CA ARG A 25 -36.23 -41.60 11.99
C ARG A 25 -34.87 -42.31 12.00
N VAL A 26 -34.17 -42.28 10.87
CA VAL A 26 -32.77 -42.76 10.79
C VAL A 26 -31.88 -41.88 11.67
N THR A 27 -31.45 -42.43 12.81
CA THR A 27 -30.57 -41.74 13.76
C THR A 27 -29.10 -41.91 13.36
N ASP A 28 -28.69 -41.25 12.27
CA ASP A 28 -27.27 -41.10 11.94
C ASP A 28 -26.58 -40.29 13.05
N ALA A 29 -25.80 -40.97 13.89
CA ALA A 29 -25.02 -40.33 14.94
C ALA A 29 -24.02 -39.33 14.31
N PRO A 30 -23.91 -38.09 14.82
CA PRO A 30 -23.02 -37.09 14.24
C PRO A 30 -21.56 -37.55 14.39
N LYS A 31 -20.98 -38.05 13.30
CA LYS A 31 -19.53 -38.33 13.23
C LYS A 31 -18.78 -37.04 13.52
N THR A 32 -18.29 -36.91 14.75
CA THR A 32 -17.45 -35.81 15.21
C THR A 32 -16.17 -35.82 14.40
N ARG A 33 -16.18 -35.07 13.28
CA ARG A 33 -14.97 -34.76 12.50
C ARG A 33 -14.01 -34.07 13.45
N GLY A 34 -13.02 -34.82 13.94
CA GLY A 34 -12.00 -34.30 14.83
C GLY A 34 -11.39 -33.06 14.18
N LEU A 35 -11.56 -31.91 14.83
CA LEU A 35 -10.90 -30.68 14.40
C LEU A 35 -9.40 -31.00 14.36
N PRO A 36 -8.73 -30.88 13.21
CA PRO A 36 -7.32 -31.26 13.10
C PRO A 36 -6.56 -30.45 14.14
N SER A 37 -5.92 -31.15 15.08
CA SER A 37 -5.20 -30.53 16.18
C SER A 37 -4.20 -29.55 15.58
N ARG A 38 -4.32 -28.26 15.93
CA ARG A 38 -3.38 -27.23 15.45
C ARG A 38 -1.99 -27.62 15.91
N ALA A 39 -1.21 -28.20 14.99
CA ALA A 39 0.17 -28.60 15.22
C ALA A 39 0.88 -27.43 15.90
N SER A 40 1.55 -27.73 17.02
CA SER A 40 2.09 -26.72 17.93
C SER A 40 3.16 -25.90 17.22
N ALA A 41 2.75 -24.77 16.63
CA ALA A 41 3.59 -23.98 15.73
C ALA A 41 5.00 -23.79 16.30
N ASP A 42 6.01 -24.04 15.48
CA ASP A 42 7.42 -24.14 15.89
C ASP A 42 7.85 -22.99 16.83
N PRO A 43 8.48 -23.29 17.99
CA PRO A 43 9.04 -22.28 18.89
C PRO A 43 9.95 -21.26 18.19
N ALA A 44 10.75 -21.66 17.19
CA ALA A 44 11.61 -20.73 16.45
C ALA A 44 10.80 -19.79 15.54
N GLN A 45 9.74 -20.28 14.88
CA GLN A 45 8.79 -19.43 14.16
C GLN A 45 8.03 -18.49 15.11
N ARG A 46 7.56 -18.95 16.28
CA ARG A 46 6.94 -18.05 17.28
C ARG A 46 7.89 -16.96 17.77
N ARG A 47 9.19 -17.29 17.93
CA ARG A 47 10.24 -16.31 18.27
C ARG A 47 10.44 -15.30 17.13
N HIS A 48 10.43 -15.76 15.88
CA HIS A 48 10.51 -14.89 14.70
C HIS A 48 9.31 -13.93 14.61
N GLU A 49 8.07 -14.44 14.75
CA GLU A 49 6.85 -13.60 14.77
C GLU A 49 6.89 -12.53 15.86
N ARG A 50 7.39 -12.85 17.07
CA ARG A 50 7.54 -11.87 18.16
C ARG A 50 8.59 -10.81 17.86
N ILE A 51 9.73 -11.19 17.29
CA ILE A 51 10.81 -10.26 16.94
C ILE A 51 10.34 -9.29 15.84
N VAL A 52 9.69 -9.80 14.78
CA VAL A 52 9.15 -8.95 13.71
C VAL A 52 7.97 -8.09 14.19
N LEU A 53 7.14 -8.58 15.13
CA LEU A 53 6.09 -7.76 15.76
C LEU A 53 6.68 -6.52 16.47
N VAL A 54 7.69 -6.71 17.32
CA VAL A 54 8.34 -5.59 18.03
C VAL A 54 8.99 -4.63 17.03
N PHE A 55 9.73 -5.17 16.05
CA PHE A 55 10.34 -4.37 14.99
C PHE A 55 9.33 -3.50 14.24
N LEU A 56 8.23 -4.08 13.74
CA LEU A 56 7.23 -3.35 12.97
C LEU A 56 6.41 -2.38 13.83
N ALA A 57 6.13 -2.71 15.09
CA ALA A 57 5.41 -1.80 16.00
C ALA A 57 6.24 -0.54 16.28
N VAL A 58 7.53 -0.70 16.59
CA VAL A 58 8.47 0.41 16.80
C VAL A 58 8.67 1.18 15.49
N LEU A 59 8.85 0.49 14.35
CA LEU A 59 9.00 1.15 13.05
C LEU A 59 7.80 2.04 12.71
N LEU A 60 6.58 1.52 12.81
CA LEU A 60 5.36 2.25 12.45
C LEU A 60 5.08 3.44 13.39
N ALA A 61 5.52 3.37 14.65
CA ALA A 61 5.46 4.50 15.58
C ALA A 61 6.53 5.57 15.30
N LEU A 62 7.76 5.15 14.95
CA LEU A 62 8.85 6.04 14.55
C LEU A 62 8.63 6.67 13.16
N SER A 63 7.83 6.04 12.30
CA SER A 63 7.29 6.68 11.08
C SER A 63 6.33 7.82 11.37
N VAL A 64 5.91 8.05 12.62
CA VAL A 64 5.13 9.22 13.03
C VAL A 64 6.02 10.24 13.74
N VAL A 65 6.62 9.84 14.87
CA VAL A 65 7.42 10.74 15.70
C VAL A 65 8.85 10.74 15.17
N GLN A 66 9.21 11.81 14.48
CA GLN A 66 10.44 11.89 13.71
C GLN A 66 11.65 12.23 14.59
N LEU A 67 12.06 11.28 15.44
CA LEU A 67 13.30 11.43 16.20
C LEU A 67 14.49 11.47 15.24
N TYR A 68 15.07 12.65 14.99
CA TYR A 68 16.32 12.80 14.25
C TYR A 68 17.49 12.44 15.16
N THR A 69 18.20 11.35 14.84
CA THR A 69 19.23 10.79 15.73
C THR A 69 20.63 11.28 15.37
N LEU A 70 21.00 11.20 14.08
CA LEU A 70 22.32 11.56 13.57
C LEU A 70 22.19 12.15 12.16
N GLY A 71 22.13 13.48 12.07
CA GLY A 71 22.03 14.22 10.81
C GLY A 71 20.74 13.89 10.03
N PRO A 72 20.78 13.74 8.69
CA PRO A 72 19.59 13.60 7.84
C PRO A 72 18.96 12.18 7.87
N VAL A 73 19.32 11.34 8.83
CA VAL A 73 18.81 9.98 9.03
C VAL A 73 17.78 9.98 10.16
N THR A 74 16.52 9.73 9.79
CA THR A 74 15.39 9.62 10.73
C THR A 74 15.44 8.30 11.52
N ALA A 75 14.92 8.29 12.74
CA ALA A 75 14.81 7.07 13.55
C ALA A 75 14.13 5.86 12.86
N PRO A 76 13.03 5.95 12.08
CA PRO A 76 12.47 4.79 11.37
C PRO A 76 13.44 4.21 10.33
N VAL A 77 14.24 5.06 9.68
CA VAL A 77 15.30 4.62 8.75
C VAL A 77 16.44 3.95 9.52
N ALA A 78 16.95 4.57 10.59
CA ALA A 78 17.99 3.97 11.44
C ALA A 78 17.57 2.61 12.03
N TRP A 79 16.33 2.52 12.54
CA TRP A 79 15.73 1.29 13.05
C TRP A 79 15.60 0.20 11.97
N SER A 80 15.26 0.60 10.73
CA SER A 80 15.24 -0.30 9.58
C SER A 80 16.64 -0.77 9.16
N LEU A 81 17.68 0.07 9.28
CA LEU A 81 19.06 -0.37 9.05
C LEU A 81 19.54 -1.34 10.13
N LEU A 82 19.27 -1.07 11.41
CA LEU A 82 19.65 -1.94 12.53
C LEU A 82 19.05 -3.35 12.45
N PHE A 83 17.84 -3.49 11.89
CA PHE A 83 17.18 -4.79 11.71
C PHE A 83 17.52 -5.48 10.37
N LEU A 84 18.18 -4.79 9.42
CA LEU A 84 18.55 -5.37 8.11
C LEU A 84 19.38 -6.66 8.23
N PRO A 85 20.41 -6.78 9.10
CA PRO A 85 21.20 -8.02 9.21
C PRO A 85 20.35 -9.22 9.64
N TYR A 86 19.32 -9.01 10.46
CA TYR A 86 18.39 -10.07 10.88
C TYR A 86 17.52 -10.54 9.70
N SER A 87 16.95 -9.60 8.93
CA SER A 87 16.19 -9.91 7.71
C SER A 87 17.05 -10.63 6.67
N VAL A 88 18.28 -10.17 6.43
CA VAL A 88 19.20 -10.78 5.46
C VAL A 88 19.70 -12.16 5.92
N ALA A 89 19.99 -12.35 7.21
CA ALA A 89 20.33 -13.67 7.74
C ALA A 89 19.18 -14.68 7.55
N ARG A 90 17.92 -14.23 7.69
CA ARG A 90 16.72 -15.04 7.42
C ARG A 90 16.42 -15.27 5.93
N LEU A 91 17.06 -14.53 5.01
CA LEU A 91 17.01 -14.83 3.57
C LEU A 91 17.97 -15.94 3.12
N ARG A 92 18.88 -16.44 3.96
CA ARG A 92 19.81 -17.51 3.59
C ARG A 92 19.03 -18.82 3.37
N GLY A 93 18.72 -19.12 2.10
CA GLY A 93 17.86 -20.23 1.65
C GLY A 93 16.53 -19.78 1.02
N GLY A 94 16.16 -18.50 1.14
CA GLY A 94 14.98 -17.91 0.51
C GLY A 94 15.23 -17.47 -0.94
N ARG A 95 14.20 -17.53 -1.80
CA ARG A 95 14.30 -17.01 -3.17
C ARG A 95 14.23 -15.49 -3.17
N ILE A 96 15.28 -14.84 -3.67
CA ILE A 96 15.25 -13.42 -4.08
C ILE A 96 14.13 -13.26 -5.11
N ASP A 97 13.31 -12.21 -4.97
CA ASP A 97 12.18 -11.93 -5.87
C ASP A 97 12.45 -10.69 -6.75
N ARG A 98 11.52 -10.42 -7.67
CA ARG A 98 11.66 -9.32 -8.64
C ARG A 98 11.64 -7.93 -7.99
N PHE A 99 10.97 -7.73 -6.86
CA PHE A 99 11.02 -6.46 -6.13
C PHE A 99 12.42 -6.26 -5.53
N VAL A 100 12.98 -7.30 -4.90
CA VAL A 100 14.34 -7.23 -4.33
C VAL A 100 15.37 -6.94 -5.42
N VAL A 101 15.30 -7.62 -6.58
CA VAL A 101 16.20 -7.35 -7.72
C VAL A 101 16.06 -5.91 -8.21
N VAL A 102 14.84 -5.41 -8.40
CA VAL A 102 14.63 -4.05 -8.91
C VAL A 102 15.10 -3.00 -7.90
N VAL A 103 14.84 -3.16 -6.60
CA VAL A 103 15.33 -2.24 -5.56
C VAL A 103 16.87 -2.26 -5.47
N LEU A 104 17.51 -3.42 -5.63
CA LEU A 104 18.97 -3.52 -5.74
C LEU A 104 19.51 -2.81 -7.00
N LEU A 105 18.79 -2.83 -8.12
CA LEU A 105 19.15 -2.04 -9.31
C LEU A 105 19.07 -0.53 -9.05
N VAL A 106 18.07 -0.03 -8.30
CA VAL A 106 18.04 1.41 -7.95
C VAL A 106 19.17 1.77 -6.98
N ILE A 107 19.49 0.90 -6.01
CA ILE A 107 20.66 1.09 -5.12
C ILE A 107 21.94 1.18 -5.95
N ALA A 108 22.15 0.26 -6.92
CA ALA A 108 23.31 0.28 -7.79
C ALA A 108 23.36 1.55 -8.67
N GLY A 109 22.25 1.96 -9.28
CA GLY A 109 22.17 3.21 -10.06
C GLY A 109 22.45 4.45 -9.23
N THR A 110 22.00 4.49 -7.97
CA THR A 110 22.24 5.61 -7.05
C THR A 110 23.69 5.64 -6.54
N LEU A 111 24.26 4.47 -6.24
CA LEU A 111 25.68 4.34 -5.90
C LEU A 111 26.59 4.71 -7.09
N PHE A 112 26.15 4.47 -8.32
CA PHE A 112 26.84 4.97 -9.52
C PHE A 112 26.71 6.49 -9.66
N ALA A 113 25.52 7.06 -9.39
CA ALA A 113 25.29 8.51 -9.44
C ALA A 113 26.19 9.32 -8.49
N LEU A 114 26.63 8.75 -7.36
CA LEU A 114 27.63 9.38 -6.47
C LEU A 114 28.93 9.80 -7.19
N THR A 115 29.30 9.14 -8.29
CA THR A 115 30.56 9.40 -8.99
C THR A 115 30.58 10.76 -9.70
N TYR A 116 29.45 11.21 -10.24
CA TYR A 116 29.30 12.49 -10.97
C TYR A 116 28.39 13.51 -10.27
N SER A 117 27.72 13.16 -9.17
CA SER A 117 26.87 14.09 -8.40
C SER A 117 27.68 15.10 -7.57
N GLY A 118 27.29 16.37 -7.60
CA GLY A 118 27.79 17.40 -6.68
C GLY A 118 27.28 17.19 -5.24
N ALA A 119 25.98 17.02 -5.06
CA ALA A 119 25.34 16.84 -3.75
C ALA A 119 25.40 15.38 -3.25
N ARG A 120 26.61 14.83 -3.10
CA ARG A 120 26.85 13.42 -2.70
C ARG A 120 26.14 13.00 -1.39
N ALA A 121 25.93 13.92 -0.45
CA ALA A 121 25.20 13.66 0.78
C ALA A 121 23.72 13.33 0.54
N ALA A 122 23.08 13.96 -0.45
CA ALA A 122 21.70 13.66 -0.85
C ALA A 122 21.60 12.28 -1.51
N ALA A 123 22.54 11.94 -2.40
CA ALA A 123 22.65 10.60 -2.99
C ALA A 123 22.79 9.50 -1.92
N LEU A 124 23.60 9.74 -0.88
CA LEU A 124 23.74 8.80 0.24
C LEU A 124 22.46 8.70 1.08
N ARG A 125 21.75 9.81 1.31
CA ARG A 125 20.42 9.82 1.98
C ARG A 125 19.41 8.99 1.18
N ASP A 126 19.40 9.10 -0.15
CA ASP A 126 18.55 8.27 -1.01
C ASP A 126 18.93 6.79 -0.92
N VAL A 127 20.21 6.40 -1.08
CA VAL A 127 20.65 5.00 -0.89
C VAL A 127 20.18 4.43 0.46
N VAL A 128 20.39 5.17 1.55
CA VAL A 128 19.98 4.79 2.90
C VAL A 128 18.45 4.64 3.01
N SER A 129 17.69 5.54 2.40
CA SER A 129 16.22 5.47 2.33
C SER A 129 15.77 4.23 1.54
N VAL A 130 16.42 3.92 0.41
CA VAL A 130 16.09 2.76 -0.42
C VAL A 130 16.41 1.43 0.27
N VAL A 131 17.52 1.36 0.99
CA VAL A 131 17.84 0.20 1.83
C VAL A 131 16.82 0.05 2.97
N SER A 132 16.32 1.14 3.54
CA SER A 132 15.34 1.10 4.64
C SER A 132 14.02 0.43 4.27
N PHE A 133 13.59 0.48 3.00
CA PHE A 133 12.42 -0.23 2.48
C PHE A 133 12.58 -1.76 2.52
N LEU A 134 13.79 -2.26 2.23
CA LEU A 134 14.04 -3.70 2.12
C LEU A 134 13.79 -4.39 3.46
N THR A 135 14.17 -3.79 4.58
CA THR A 135 14.03 -4.42 5.89
C THR A 135 12.59 -4.82 6.25
N PRO A 136 11.58 -3.92 6.27
CA PRO A 136 10.19 -4.28 6.52
C PRO A 136 9.58 -5.13 5.40
N TYR A 137 9.94 -4.91 4.13
CA TYR A 137 9.47 -5.75 3.02
C TYR A 137 9.87 -7.22 3.23
N LEU A 138 11.15 -7.46 3.51
CA LEU A 138 11.71 -8.79 3.75
C LEU A 138 11.22 -9.39 5.07
N ALA A 139 11.11 -8.58 6.13
CA ALA A 139 10.61 -9.03 7.44
C ALA A 139 9.15 -9.51 7.36
N VAL A 140 8.27 -8.77 6.69
CA VAL A 140 6.86 -9.19 6.49
C VAL A 140 6.78 -10.41 5.58
N ARG A 141 7.55 -10.44 4.47
CA ARG A 141 7.58 -11.59 3.55
C ARG A 141 8.06 -12.89 4.23
N GLY A 142 8.97 -12.80 5.20
CA GLY A 142 9.50 -13.94 5.97
C GLY A 142 8.48 -14.62 6.90
N LEU A 143 7.37 -13.97 7.23
CA LEU A 143 6.36 -14.48 8.16
C LEU A 143 5.38 -15.51 7.54
N GLY A 144 5.26 -15.54 6.21
CA GLY A 144 4.26 -16.35 5.50
C GLY A 144 2.84 -16.08 6.01
N ASP A 145 2.07 -17.13 6.27
CA ASP A 145 0.71 -17.11 6.83
C ASP A 145 0.58 -16.24 8.11
N GLY A 146 1.66 -16.11 8.88
CA GLY A 146 1.72 -15.28 10.09
C GLY A 146 1.67 -13.77 9.83
N ALA A 147 2.01 -13.33 8.60
CA ALA A 147 2.23 -11.93 8.24
C ALA A 147 1.07 -11.02 8.65
N TRP A 148 -0.16 -11.39 8.26
CA TRP A 148 -1.37 -10.64 8.58
C TRP A 148 -1.54 -10.39 10.08
N ARG A 149 -1.43 -11.46 10.88
CA ARG A 149 -1.59 -11.43 12.34
C ARG A 149 -0.53 -10.56 13.01
N VAL A 150 0.71 -10.61 12.53
CA VAL A 150 1.82 -9.80 13.07
C VAL A 150 1.62 -8.32 12.70
N VAL A 151 1.36 -8.01 11.43
CA VAL A 151 1.12 -6.63 10.96
C VAL A 151 -0.08 -6.00 11.68
N GLY A 152 -1.17 -6.74 11.87
CA GLY A 152 -2.35 -6.25 12.61
C GLY A 152 -2.10 -5.95 14.08
N ARG A 153 -1.21 -6.72 14.72
CA ARG A 153 -0.76 -6.41 16.09
C ARG A 153 0.21 -5.22 16.12
N ALA A 154 1.11 -5.11 15.15
CA ALA A 154 2.03 -3.98 15.03
C ALA A 154 1.29 -2.65 14.82
N LEU A 155 0.32 -2.62 13.92
CA LEU A 155 -0.60 -1.49 13.72
C LEU A 155 -1.40 -1.18 14.99
N GLY A 156 -1.88 -2.20 15.71
CA GLY A 156 -2.58 -2.02 16.99
C GLY A 156 -1.69 -1.46 18.11
N TRP A 157 -0.39 -1.74 18.09
CA TRP A 157 0.59 -1.20 19.05
C TRP A 157 1.05 0.22 18.69
N ALA A 158 1.20 0.52 17.40
CA ALA A 158 1.52 1.87 16.90
C ALA A 158 0.30 2.82 16.91
N ALA A 159 -0.92 2.30 17.04
CA ALA A 159 -2.17 3.05 16.96
C ALA A 159 -2.25 4.31 17.84
N PRO A 160 -1.78 4.34 19.11
CA PRO A 160 -1.85 5.56 19.92
C PRO A 160 -1.06 6.72 19.31
N VAL A 161 0.12 6.44 18.77
CA VAL A 161 0.99 7.43 18.14
C VAL A 161 0.42 7.89 16.80
N PHE A 162 -0.12 6.97 16.00
CA PHE A 162 -0.81 7.29 14.76
C PHE A 162 -2.07 8.16 14.98
N LEU A 163 -2.87 7.85 16.00
CA LEU A 163 -4.07 8.63 16.33
C LEU A 163 -3.73 10.01 16.88
N LEU A 164 -2.61 10.16 17.60
CA LEU A 164 -2.09 11.47 18.01
C LEU A 164 -1.74 12.33 16.77
N GLN A 165 -1.06 11.79 15.77
CA GLN A 165 -0.78 12.49 14.51
C GLN A 165 -2.05 12.94 13.77
N VAL A 166 -3.05 12.06 13.65
CA VAL A 166 -4.35 12.41 13.06
C VAL A 166 -5.00 13.54 13.85
N THR A 167 -4.99 13.45 15.19
CA THR A 167 -5.59 14.45 16.08
C THR A 167 -4.88 15.80 15.97
N LEU A 168 -3.55 15.82 15.97
CA LEU A 168 -2.77 17.06 15.78
C LEU A 168 -3.05 17.69 14.42
N THR A 169 -3.09 16.91 13.33
CA THR A 169 -3.47 17.42 12.00
C THR A 169 -4.84 18.12 12.05
N ILE A 170 -5.86 17.45 12.61
CA ILE A 170 -7.22 18.00 12.67
C ILE A 170 -7.28 19.26 13.54
N LEU A 171 -6.63 19.26 14.70
CA LEU A 171 -6.58 20.43 15.60
C LEU A 171 -5.86 21.60 14.94
N PHE A 172 -4.73 21.35 14.27
CA PHE A 172 -3.94 22.35 13.57
C PHE A 172 -4.66 22.95 12.36
N GLN A 173 -5.48 22.16 11.65
CA GLN A 173 -6.33 22.70 10.57
C GLN A 173 -7.48 23.58 11.11
N LEU A 174 -7.99 23.27 12.31
CA LEU A 174 -9.10 24.00 12.94
C LEU A 174 -8.63 25.25 13.70
N ASP A 175 -7.43 25.21 14.27
CA ASP A 175 -6.75 26.36 14.87
C ASP A 175 -5.25 26.39 14.46
N PRO A 176 -4.92 27.06 13.33
CA PRO A 176 -3.55 27.22 12.86
C PRO A 176 -2.65 28.03 13.80
N VAL A 177 -3.20 28.70 14.82
CA VAL A 177 -2.38 29.34 15.87
C VAL A 177 -1.67 28.27 16.70
N GLN A 178 -2.28 27.10 16.93
CA GLN A 178 -1.63 25.98 17.62
C GLN A 178 -0.50 25.37 16.77
N GLU A 179 -0.69 25.22 15.45
CA GLU A 179 0.38 24.75 14.56
C GLU A 179 1.54 25.75 14.54
N THR A 180 1.24 27.05 14.46
CA THR A 180 2.24 28.12 14.52
C THR A 180 2.99 28.15 15.86
N ALA A 181 2.29 27.95 16.99
CA ALA A 181 2.88 27.89 18.31
C ALA A 181 3.77 26.64 18.49
N TYR A 182 3.31 25.48 17.99
CA TYR A 182 4.07 24.24 17.97
C TYR A 182 5.34 24.37 17.12
N LEU A 183 5.24 24.87 15.89
CA LEU A 183 6.39 25.06 14.99
C LEU A 183 7.43 26.07 15.52
N ARG A 184 7.05 26.94 16.46
CA ARG A 184 7.95 27.89 17.15
C ARG A 184 8.54 27.35 18.45
N TRP A 185 8.08 26.20 18.95
CA TRP A 185 8.62 25.57 20.16
C TRP A 185 10.02 24.99 19.86
N PRO A 186 11.09 25.33 20.62
CA PRO A 186 12.46 24.92 20.28
C PRO A 186 12.68 23.41 20.15
N ASP A 187 11.88 22.61 20.86
CA ASP A 187 11.95 21.15 20.89
C ASP A 187 11.08 20.46 19.83
N ALA A 188 10.29 21.20 19.05
CA ALA A 188 9.55 20.65 17.89
C ALA A 188 10.49 19.96 16.88
N VAL A 189 11.77 20.35 16.87
CA VAL A 189 12.87 19.73 16.11
C VAL A 189 13.06 18.23 16.44
N LEU A 190 12.63 17.78 17.63
CA LEU A 190 12.71 16.38 18.06
C LEU A 190 11.55 15.52 17.52
N PHE A 191 10.43 16.16 17.15
CA PHE A 191 9.20 15.47 16.76
C PHE A 191 8.86 15.65 15.28
N SER A 192 9.29 16.76 14.67
CA SER A 192 9.00 17.15 13.28
C SER A 192 10.16 17.02 12.30
N ASP A 193 11.05 18.00 12.18
CA ASP A 193 12.22 17.93 11.28
C ASP A 193 13.31 18.87 11.81
N ILE A 194 14.57 18.59 11.50
CA ILE A 194 15.68 19.53 11.70
C ILE A 194 15.41 20.89 11.03
N TYR A 195 14.71 20.88 9.88
CA TYR A 195 14.36 22.09 9.12
C TYR A 195 13.18 22.90 9.71
N VAL A 196 12.58 22.49 10.85
CA VAL A 196 11.50 23.26 11.50
C VAL A 196 11.96 24.66 11.91
N ARG A 197 13.27 24.83 12.15
CA ARG A 197 13.88 26.12 12.53
C ARG A 197 13.93 27.11 11.36
N ASP A 198 13.97 26.60 10.13
CA ASP A 198 14.11 27.38 8.90
C ASP A 198 12.76 27.71 8.24
N ILE A 199 11.66 27.13 8.75
CA ILE A 199 10.31 27.21 8.14
C ILE A 199 9.73 28.64 8.11
N PHE A 200 10.20 29.51 9.02
CA PHE A 200 9.77 30.92 9.11
C PHE A 200 10.77 31.90 8.47
N THR A 201 11.87 31.43 7.87
CA THR A 201 12.98 32.28 7.41
C THR A 201 13.38 32.03 5.95
N THR A 202 13.66 30.78 5.58
CA THR A 202 14.28 30.45 4.26
C THR A 202 13.72 29.17 3.62
N SER A 203 13.01 28.32 4.37
CA SER A 203 12.58 27.00 3.92
C SER A 203 11.11 26.98 3.48
N PHE A 204 10.87 26.95 2.16
CA PHE A 204 9.51 26.85 1.61
C PHE A 204 8.83 25.54 2.03
N ASN A 205 7.79 25.65 2.87
CA ASN A 205 6.96 24.53 3.28
C ASN A 205 5.47 24.90 3.16
N ASN A 206 4.66 23.90 2.79
CA ASN A 206 3.23 24.12 2.52
C ASN A 206 2.34 24.13 3.78
N VAL A 207 2.90 23.87 4.97
CA VAL A 207 2.15 23.93 6.24
C VAL A 207 1.83 25.38 6.64
N LEU A 208 2.66 26.35 6.25
CA LEU A 208 2.34 27.77 6.39
C LEU A 208 1.41 28.29 5.26
N GLN A 209 0.81 27.39 4.47
CA GLN A 209 0.03 27.70 3.27
C GLN A 209 -1.24 26.84 3.20
N GLU A 210 -2.19 27.15 4.09
CA GLU A 210 -3.56 26.59 4.18
C GLU A 210 -3.67 25.10 4.57
N LYS A 211 -2.55 24.36 4.66
CA LYS A 211 -2.53 22.93 4.98
C LYS A 211 -1.98 22.67 6.37
N SER A 212 -2.57 21.73 7.10
CA SER A 212 -2.00 21.17 8.32
C SER A 212 -1.13 19.94 8.05
N GLY A 213 -0.15 19.69 8.93
CA GLY A 213 0.74 18.54 8.87
C GLY A 213 0.90 17.77 10.18
N GLY A 214 0.51 18.34 11.33
CA GLY A 214 0.71 17.69 12.63
C GLY A 214 2.19 17.62 12.99
N PHE A 215 2.74 16.41 13.17
CA PHE A 215 4.20 16.24 13.30
C PHE A 215 4.95 16.44 11.97
N PHE A 216 4.30 16.50 10.82
CA PHE A 216 4.97 16.60 9.52
C PHE A 216 5.03 18.06 9.04
N LEU A 217 6.19 18.54 8.56
CA LEU A 217 6.30 19.91 7.99
C LEU A 217 5.65 20.07 6.59
N ASN A 218 4.98 19.04 6.08
CA ASN A 218 4.38 19.03 4.74
C ASN A 218 3.05 18.26 4.75
N GLY A 219 1.94 18.97 4.57
CA GLY A 219 0.58 18.41 4.58
C GLY A 219 0.26 17.43 3.45
N ASN A 220 1.03 17.46 2.35
CA ASN A 220 0.97 16.42 1.32
C ASN A 220 1.56 15.11 1.87
N ILE A 221 2.76 15.16 2.45
CA ILE A 221 3.42 13.98 3.03
C ILE A 221 2.57 13.40 4.17
N ALA A 222 2.07 14.25 5.07
CA ALA A 222 1.16 13.85 6.14
C ALA A 222 -0.06 13.08 5.59
N SER A 223 -0.70 13.60 4.53
CA SER A 223 -1.87 12.95 3.91
C SER A 223 -1.54 11.62 3.26
N MET A 224 -0.38 11.50 2.59
CA MET A 224 0.08 10.26 2.00
C MET A 224 0.37 9.21 3.08
N TYR A 225 1.05 9.59 4.16
CA TYR A 225 1.30 8.69 5.28
C TYR A 225 0.00 8.23 5.96
N MET A 226 -0.92 9.16 6.27
CA MET A 226 -2.18 8.82 6.96
C MET A 226 -3.12 7.98 6.09
N ALA A 227 -3.26 8.29 4.79
CA ALA A 227 -4.11 7.52 3.89
C ALA A 227 -3.55 6.13 3.59
N THR A 228 -2.24 5.99 3.37
CA THR A 228 -1.60 4.68 3.12
C THR A 228 -1.65 3.79 4.35
N THR A 229 -1.42 4.35 5.54
CA THR A 229 -1.59 3.65 6.83
C THR A 229 -3.05 3.26 7.06
N GLY A 230 -3.99 4.15 6.80
CA GLY A 230 -5.43 3.90 6.94
C GLY A 230 -5.93 2.79 6.00
N ALA A 231 -5.49 2.81 4.74
CA ALA A 231 -5.81 1.77 3.76
C ALA A 231 -5.19 0.40 4.12
N LEU A 232 -3.95 0.38 4.61
CA LEU A 232 -3.30 -0.83 5.14
C LEU A 232 -4.05 -1.36 6.38
N ALA A 233 -4.40 -0.49 7.33
CA ALA A 233 -5.18 -0.86 8.51
C ALA A 233 -6.57 -1.39 8.15
N PHE A 234 -7.23 -0.83 7.12
CA PHE A 234 -8.49 -1.35 6.60
C PHE A 234 -8.33 -2.74 5.98
N ALA A 235 -7.30 -2.95 5.16
CA ALA A 235 -6.99 -4.25 4.56
C ALA A 235 -6.82 -5.33 5.64
N VAL A 236 -6.09 -5.02 6.71
CA VAL A 236 -5.86 -5.94 7.83
C VAL A 236 -7.10 -6.10 8.70
N TRP A 237 -7.89 -5.04 8.91
CA TRP A 237 -9.20 -5.12 9.57
C TRP A 237 -10.16 -6.06 8.84
N ARG A 238 -10.19 -6.09 7.50
CA ARG A 238 -11.06 -7.01 6.75
C ARG A 238 -10.87 -8.48 7.16
N ARG A 239 -9.61 -8.90 7.39
CA ARG A 239 -9.24 -10.25 7.83
C ARG A 239 -9.35 -10.45 9.36
N GLN A 240 -9.05 -9.46 10.21
CA GLN A 240 -8.97 -9.63 11.67
C GLN A 240 -10.13 -9.05 12.50
N ARG A 241 -10.93 -8.14 11.93
CA ARG A 241 -12.12 -7.50 12.52
C ARG A 241 -11.96 -6.76 13.86
N GLY A 242 -10.75 -6.61 14.39
CA GLY A 242 -10.49 -5.85 15.62
C GLY A 242 -10.87 -4.37 15.51
N ARG A 243 -11.66 -3.86 16.47
CA ARG A 243 -12.23 -2.49 16.45
C ARG A 243 -11.18 -1.39 16.27
N LEU A 244 -10.02 -1.52 16.94
CA LEU A 244 -8.93 -0.55 16.85
C LEU A 244 -8.38 -0.39 15.42
N LEU A 245 -8.33 -1.46 14.62
CA LEU A 245 -7.88 -1.37 13.22
C LEU A 245 -8.88 -0.63 12.33
N LEU A 246 -10.18 -0.71 12.64
CA LEU A 246 -11.19 0.11 11.97
C LEU A 246 -11.10 1.58 12.38
N LEU A 247 -10.81 1.87 13.65
CA LEU A 247 -10.57 3.24 14.12
C LEU A 247 -9.35 3.85 13.41
N VAL A 248 -8.22 3.15 13.37
CA VAL A 248 -7.02 3.59 12.63
C VAL A 248 -7.31 3.77 11.13
N ALA A 249 -8.10 2.88 10.52
CA ALA A 249 -8.50 3.01 9.11
C ALA A 249 -9.32 4.27 8.81
N VAL A 250 -10.35 4.53 9.63
CA VAL A 250 -11.21 5.72 9.47
C VAL A 250 -10.45 6.99 9.81
N ALA A 251 -9.72 7.00 10.93
CA ALA A 251 -8.91 8.15 11.36
C ALA A 251 -7.85 8.51 10.32
N GLY A 252 -7.17 7.53 9.71
CA GLY A 252 -6.18 7.78 8.66
C GLY A 252 -6.76 8.41 7.39
N LEU A 253 -7.98 8.03 6.99
CA LEU A 253 -8.67 8.67 5.87
C LEU A 253 -9.16 10.08 6.23
N VAL A 254 -9.73 10.27 7.42
CA VAL A 254 -10.20 11.59 7.89
C VAL A 254 -9.02 12.56 8.02
N GLY A 255 -7.94 12.17 8.71
CA GLY A 255 -6.73 12.99 8.85
C GLY A 255 -6.11 13.36 7.51
N ALA A 256 -6.08 12.44 6.54
CA ALA A 256 -5.58 12.72 5.19
C ALA A 256 -6.44 13.69 4.37
N LEU A 257 -7.73 13.84 4.68
CA LEU A 257 -8.60 14.87 4.10
C LEU A 257 -8.44 16.22 4.85
N PHE A 258 -8.23 16.17 6.16
CA PHE A 258 -8.03 17.36 6.99
C PHE A 258 -6.71 18.11 6.75
N THR A 259 -5.72 17.55 6.03
CA THR A 259 -4.56 18.34 5.57
C THR A 259 -4.86 19.31 4.43
N LEU A 260 -6.09 19.29 3.88
CA LEU A 260 -6.51 20.01 2.68
C LEU A 260 -5.60 19.78 1.45
N SER A 261 -4.88 18.65 1.39
CA SER A 261 -4.15 18.26 0.18
C SER A 261 -5.14 17.94 -0.95
N LYS A 262 -5.17 18.81 -1.98
CA LYS A 262 -5.91 18.60 -3.24
C LYS A 262 -5.69 17.18 -3.81
N THR A 263 -4.44 16.73 -3.81
CA THR A 263 -4.05 15.39 -4.27
C THR A 263 -4.65 14.28 -3.39
N ALA A 264 -4.70 14.45 -2.07
CA ALA A 264 -5.36 13.50 -1.17
C ALA A 264 -6.88 13.43 -1.40
N ILE A 265 -7.54 14.58 -1.55
CA ILE A 265 -9.00 14.66 -1.79
C ILE A 265 -9.37 13.94 -3.08
N VAL A 266 -8.61 14.17 -4.17
CA VAL A 266 -8.84 13.47 -5.45
C VAL A 266 -8.58 11.96 -5.32
N LEU A 267 -7.48 11.54 -4.68
CA LEU A 267 -7.15 10.11 -4.54
C LEU A 267 -8.11 9.35 -3.61
N ALA A 268 -8.68 10.02 -2.58
CA ALA A 268 -9.71 9.47 -1.71
C ALA A 268 -10.97 9.03 -2.46
N ILE A 269 -11.29 9.72 -3.57
CA ILE A 269 -12.46 9.42 -4.41
C ILE A 269 -12.05 8.47 -5.56
N VAL A 270 -10.99 8.82 -6.30
CA VAL A 270 -10.62 8.14 -7.54
C VAL A 270 -10.12 6.71 -7.29
N LEU A 271 -9.31 6.47 -6.26
CA LEU A 271 -8.72 5.13 -6.06
C LEU A 271 -9.73 4.06 -5.62
N PRO A 272 -10.66 4.30 -4.68
CA PRO A 272 -11.71 3.35 -4.36
C PRO A 272 -12.63 3.04 -5.56
N LEU A 273 -12.97 4.06 -6.36
CA LEU A 273 -13.77 3.88 -7.59
C LEU A 273 -13.00 3.05 -8.64
N LEU A 274 -11.74 3.35 -8.90
CA LEU A 274 -10.88 2.60 -9.82
C LEU A 274 -10.72 1.13 -9.38
N VAL A 275 -10.51 0.88 -8.09
CA VAL A 275 -10.42 -0.48 -7.52
C VAL A 275 -11.74 -1.23 -7.66
N ALA A 276 -12.88 -0.57 -7.41
CA ALA A 276 -14.21 -1.17 -7.61
C ALA A 276 -14.46 -1.49 -9.09
N ALA A 277 -14.09 -0.59 -10.00
CA ALA A 277 -14.20 -0.74 -11.45
C ALA A 277 -13.38 -1.92 -11.96
N ILE A 278 -12.07 -1.97 -11.65
CA ILE A 278 -11.17 -3.08 -11.98
C ILE A 278 -11.74 -4.40 -11.46
N ARG A 279 -12.28 -4.42 -10.22
CA ARG A 279 -12.89 -5.63 -9.67
C ARG A 279 -14.22 -5.98 -10.35
N GLY A 280 -14.94 -5.02 -10.91
CA GLY A 280 -16.14 -5.21 -11.73
C GLY A 280 -15.86 -5.88 -13.09
N LEU A 281 -14.67 -5.66 -13.68
CA LEU A 281 -14.23 -6.32 -14.93
C LEU A 281 -14.14 -7.85 -14.80
N LYS A 282 -13.94 -8.39 -13.59
CA LYS A 282 -13.69 -9.81 -13.36
C LYS A 282 -14.92 -10.67 -13.73
N GLY A 283 -14.84 -11.33 -14.88
CA GLY A 283 -15.79 -12.36 -15.32
C GLY A 283 -17.03 -11.81 -16.05
N ARG A 284 -16.96 -10.60 -16.61
CA ARG A 284 -18.05 -10.00 -17.40
C ARG A 284 -17.49 -9.30 -18.64
N SER A 285 -18.18 -9.45 -19.78
CA SER A 285 -17.94 -8.66 -21.00
C SER A 285 -18.25 -7.17 -20.84
N LEU A 286 -18.93 -6.79 -19.75
CA LEU A 286 -19.21 -5.42 -19.31
C LEU A 286 -17.95 -4.59 -18.94
N GLY A 287 -16.77 -4.97 -19.42
CA GLY A 287 -15.53 -4.23 -19.23
C GLY A 287 -15.62 -2.78 -19.72
N PRO A 288 -16.06 -2.53 -20.97
CA PRO A 288 -16.31 -1.18 -21.46
C PRO A 288 -17.37 -0.45 -20.63
N VAL A 289 -18.46 -1.12 -20.24
CA VAL A 289 -19.54 -0.50 -19.43
C VAL A 289 -19.06 -0.08 -18.05
N ALA A 290 -18.19 -0.86 -17.40
CA ALA A 290 -17.57 -0.46 -16.14
C ALA A 290 -16.71 0.80 -16.30
N TRP A 291 -15.96 0.94 -17.40
CA TRP A 291 -15.23 2.17 -17.71
C TRP A 291 -16.17 3.32 -18.09
N MET A 292 -17.24 3.09 -18.85
CA MET A 292 -18.28 4.07 -19.19
C MET A 292 -19.09 4.56 -17.98
N ILE A 293 -19.07 3.84 -16.85
CA ILE A 293 -19.61 4.34 -15.58
C ILE A 293 -18.50 5.02 -14.79
N THR A 294 -17.32 4.41 -14.67
CA THR A 294 -16.24 4.88 -13.78
C THR A 294 -15.58 6.16 -14.27
N ILE A 295 -15.35 6.32 -15.57
CA ILE A 295 -14.74 7.53 -16.13
C ILE A 295 -15.70 8.71 -15.97
N PRO A 296 -16.98 8.65 -16.41
CA PRO A 296 -17.95 9.71 -16.12
C PRO A 296 -18.22 9.92 -14.64
N SER A 297 -18.23 8.88 -13.78
CA SER A 297 -18.37 9.08 -12.33
C SER A 297 -17.18 9.80 -11.71
N GLY A 298 -15.95 9.48 -12.15
CA GLY A 298 -14.73 10.17 -11.74
C GLY A 298 -14.70 11.63 -12.22
N ILE A 299 -15.03 11.87 -13.50
CA ILE A 299 -15.17 13.21 -14.07
C ILE A 299 -16.26 14.00 -13.34
N THR A 300 -17.43 13.40 -13.09
CA THR A 300 -18.55 14.03 -12.37
C THR A 300 -18.18 14.34 -10.93
N ALA A 301 -17.42 13.48 -10.25
CA ALA A 301 -16.95 13.75 -8.89
C ALA A 301 -15.90 14.87 -8.86
N VAL A 302 -14.94 14.89 -9.78
CA VAL A 302 -13.97 15.99 -9.94
C VAL A 302 -14.67 17.30 -10.30
N TYR A 303 -15.66 17.26 -11.18
CA TYR A 303 -16.49 18.41 -11.57
C TYR A 303 -17.37 18.90 -10.41
N ALA A 304 -17.99 18.00 -9.65
CA ALA A 304 -18.77 18.36 -8.47
C ALA A 304 -17.90 19.01 -7.39
N VAL A 305 -16.66 18.53 -7.17
CA VAL A 305 -15.68 19.20 -6.31
C VAL A 305 -15.31 20.57 -6.88
N ALA A 306 -15.05 20.67 -8.19
CA ALA A 306 -14.69 21.93 -8.84
C ALA A 306 -15.80 23.00 -8.79
N VAL A 307 -17.08 22.60 -8.92
CA VAL A 307 -18.24 23.50 -8.82
C VAL A 307 -18.58 23.85 -7.37
N SER A 308 -18.45 22.89 -6.43
CA SER A 308 -18.72 23.15 -5.00
C SER A 308 -17.62 23.95 -4.32
N PHE A 309 -16.40 23.92 -4.87
CA PHE A 309 -15.22 24.62 -4.37
C PHE A 309 -14.41 25.25 -5.53
N PRO A 310 -14.91 26.33 -6.19
CA PRO A 310 -14.24 26.96 -7.34
C PRO A 310 -12.77 27.31 -7.08
N GLN A 311 -12.45 27.77 -5.87
CA GLN A 311 -11.10 28.06 -5.41
C GLN A 311 -10.15 26.84 -5.46
N LEU A 312 -10.66 25.61 -5.27
CA LEU A 312 -9.86 24.38 -5.44
C LEU A 312 -9.65 24.03 -6.93
N ALA A 313 -10.55 24.44 -7.82
CA ALA A 313 -10.44 24.23 -9.26
C ALA A 313 -9.42 25.20 -9.89
N GLU A 314 -9.55 26.50 -9.62
CA GLU A 314 -8.63 27.53 -10.11
C GLU A 314 -7.21 27.29 -9.59
N ALA A 315 -7.06 27.12 -8.28
CA ALA A 315 -5.78 26.75 -7.67
C ALA A 315 -5.37 25.29 -7.96
N GLY A 316 -6.19 24.52 -8.70
CA GLY A 316 -5.83 23.24 -9.31
C GLY A 316 -5.19 23.45 -10.68
N LEU A 317 -5.82 24.24 -11.55
CA LEU A 317 -5.31 24.63 -12.87
C LEU A 317 -3.95 25.32 -12.76
N LEU A 318 -3.78 26.23 -11.80
CA LEU A 318 -2.48 26.87 -11.51
C LEU A 318 -1.39 25.83 -11.16
N THR A 319 -1.70 24.83 -10.32
CA THR A 319 -0.73 23.77 -10.00
C THR A 319 -0.43 22.84 -11.18
N LEU A 320 -1.37 22.64 -12.10
CA LEU A 320 -1.12 21.89 -13.35
C LEU A 320 -0.22 22.68 -14.30
N GLY A 321 -0.38 24.01 -14.38
CA GLY A 321 0.52 24.90 -15.11
C GLY A 321 1.96 24.78 -14.61
N ALA A 322 2.20 25.03 -13.32
CA ALA A 322 3.52 24.96 -12.71
C ALA A 322 4.18 23.56 -12.82
N ARG A 323 3.40 22.48 -12.66
CA ARG A 323 3.89 21.10 -12.90
C ARG A 323 4.30 20.90 -14.38
N GLY A 324 3.59 21.53 -15.32
CA GLY A 324 3.96 21.57 -16.74
C GLY A 324 5.27 22.34 -17.00
N ASP A 325 5.52 23.43 -16.27
CA ASP A 325 6.79 24.17 -16.36
C ASP A 325 7.98 23.32 -15.93
N PHE A 326 7.84 22.56 -14.83
CA PHE A 326 8.91 21.69 -14.33
C PHE A 326 9.20 20.53 -15.30
N LEU A 327 8.17 20.00 -15.97
CA LEU A 327 8.33 19.04 -17.06
C LEU A 327 9.05 19.65 -18.28
N ARG A 328 8.74 20.91 -18.64
CA ARG A 328 9.44 21.63 -19.72
C ARG A 328 10.91 21.91 -19.36
N LEU A 329 11.19 22.35 -18.14
CA LEU A 329 12.55 22.56 -17.65
C LEU A 329 13.38 21.27 -17.70
N ALA A 330 12.82 20.15 -17.20
CA ALA A 330 13.45 18.83 -17.29
C ALA A 330 13.70 18.40 -18.75
N ALA A 331 12.69 18.54 -19.62
CA ALA A 331 12.82 18.23 -21.03
C ALA A 331 13.90 19.08 -21.73
N SER A 332 14.13 20.34 -21.31
CA SER A 332 15.18 21.20 -21.87
C SER A 332 16.60 20.67 -21.69
N ALA A 333 16.83 19.81 -20.69
CA ALA A 333 18.12 19.19 -20.40
C ALA A 333 18.16 17.69 -20.74
N PHE A 334 17.04 17.09 -21.18
CA PHE A 334 16.95 15.68 -21.49
C PHE A 334 17.81 15.23 -22.68
N PRO A 335 17.90 15.95 -23.83
CA PRO A 335 18.73 15.53 -24.96
C PRO A 335 20.20 15.31 -24.58
N ASP A 336 20.75 16.23 -23.79
CA ASP A 336 22.17 16.20 -23.39
C ASP A 336 22.43 15.19 -22.26
N ASN A 337 21.43 14.93 -21.40
CA ASN A 337 21.59 14.19 -20.14
C ASN A 337 20.69 12.95 -20.01
N TRP A 338 20.16 12.38 -21.11
CA TRP A 338 19.15 11.31 -21.05
C TRP A 338 19.59 10.11 -20.19
N LEU A 339 20.82 9.60 -20.39
CA LEU A 339 21.30 8.37 -19.74
C LEU A 339 21.69 8.56 -18.27
N LEU A 340 22.42 9.63 -17.95
CA LEU A 340 23.01 9.89 -16.62
C LEU A 340 22.21 10.88 -15.77
N GLY A 341 21.31 11.66 -16.37
CA GLY A 341 20.64 12.75 -15.67
C GLY A 341 21.59 13.87 -15.30
N LEU A 342 21.19 14.67 -14.33
CA LEU A 342 21.94 15.84 -13.85
C LEU A 342 22.82 15.50 -12.63
N GLY A 343 22.66 14.29 -12.07
CA GLY A 343 23.17 13.94 -10.75
C GLY A 343 22.42 14.64 -9.62
N TYR A 344 22.71 14.22 -8.38
CA TYR A 344 22.20 14.89 -7.19
C TYR A 344 22.82 16.29 -7.08
N GLY A 345 21.97 17.31 -6.96
CA GLY A 345 22.34 18.73 -6.99
C GLY A 345 22.03 19.41 -8.33
N GLY A 346 22.29 18.73 -9.46
CA GLY A 346 22.20 19.33 -10.80
C GLY A 346 20.82 19.85 -11.22
N TRP A 347 19.73 19.42 -10.56
CA TRP A 347 18.41 20.05 -10.74
C TRP A 347 18.36 21.50 -10.24
N GLN A 348 19.01 21.81 -9.11
CA GLN A 348 19.08 23.18 -8.58
C GLN A 348 19.94 24.06 -9.48
N GLU A 349 21.03 23.51 -10.03
CA GLU A 349 21.90 24.17 -11.02
C GLU A 349 21.13 24.47 -12.32
N LEU A 350 20.40 23.48 -12.85
CA LEU A 350 19.52 23.66 -14.02
C LEU A 350 18.42 24.71 -13.77
N TRP A 351 17.84 24.73 -12.57
CA TRP A 351 16.86 25.75 -12.20
C TRP A 351 17.48 27.15 -12.18
N LEU A 352 18.64 27.32 -11.55
CA LEU A 352 19.32 28.62 -11.50
C LEU A 352 19.77 29.08 -12.89
N ALA A 353 20.11 28.16 -13.79
CA ALA A 353 20.54 28.46 -15.16
C ALA A 353 19.39 28.74 -16.15
N ARG A 354 18.21 28.10 -15.99
CA ARG A 354 17.11 28.14 -16.99
C ARG A 354 15.70 28.29 -16.43
N GLY A 355 15.48 28.23 -15.12
CA GLY A 355 14.13 28.18 -14.51
C GLY A 355 13.23 29.35 -14.92
N SER A 356 13.77 30.57 -14.98
CA SER A 356 13.08 31.78 -15.41
C SER A 356 12.60 31.79 -16.87
N GLN A 357 13.08 30.86 -17.70
CA GLN A 357 12.60 30.66 -19.07
C GLN A 357 11.29 29.86 -19.12
N PHE A 358 10.96 29.14 -18.05
CA PHE A 358 9.84 28.18 -18.00
C PHE A 358 8.81 28.51 -16.93
N THR A 359 9.20 29.11 -15.79
CA THR A 359 8.29 29.37 -14.67
C THR A 359 8.50 30.74 -14.05
N GLN A 360 7.45 31.27 -13.40
CA GLN A 360 7.47 32.55 -12.67
C GLN A 360 8.08 32.43 -11.27
N HIS A 361 8.38 31.22 -10.80
CA HIS A 361 9.02 30.98 -9.51
C HIS A 361 10.52 31.29 -9.56
N SER A 362 10.95 32.33 -8.83
CA SER A 362 12.35 32.72 -8.66
C SER A 362 13.17 31.69 -7.87
N GLU A 363 12.58 31.11 -6.83
CA GLU A 363 13.22 30.15 -5.93
C GLU A 363 13.27 28.73 -6.52
N PRO A 364 14.40 28.00 -6.43
CA PRO A 364 14.49 26.60 -6.83
C PRO A 364 13.44 25.69 -6.15
N ARG A 365 12.50 25.15 -6.93
CA ARG A 365 11.52 24.17 -6.45
C ARG A 365 11.92 22.76 -6.89
N PRO A 366 11.72 21.70 -6.08
CA PRO A 366 12.06 20.32 -6.46
C PRO A 366 11.24 19.84 -7.68
N PRO A 367 11.66 18.79 -8.40
CA PRO A 367 10.86 18.22 -9.47
C PRO A 367 9.58 17.59 -8.86
N HIS A 368 8.41 18.16 -9.14
CA HIS A 368 7.12 17.68 -8.59
C HIS A 368 6.60 16.43 -9.34
N ASN A 369 7.47 15.44 -9.50
CA ASN A 369 7.15 14.14 -10.07
C ASN A 369 8.25 13.12 -9.74
N LEU A 370 7.85 11.94 -9.27
CA LEU A 370 8.78 10.88 -8.85
C LEU A 370 9.70 10.40 -9.99
N LEU A 371 9.21 10.26 -11.23
CA LEU A 371 10.02 9.78 -12.36
C LEU A 371 10.96 10.86 -12.89
N VAL A 372 10.53 12.12 -12.89
CA VAL A 372 11.42 13.25 -13.18
C VAL A 372 12.52 13.32 -12.13
N THR A 373 12.19 13.19 -10.84
CA THR A 373 13.18 13.17 -9.75
C THR A 373 14.18 12.02 -9.89
N ALA A 374 13.70 10.81 -10.20
CA ALA A 374 14.58 9.68 -10.48
C ALA A 374 15.51 9.93 -11.68
N TRP A 375 15.00 10.56 -12.74
CA TRP A 375 15.79 10.93 -13.92
C TRP A 375 16.77 12.09 -13.64
N THR A 376 16.40 13.13 -12.90
CA THR A 376 17.35 14.21 -12.57
C THR A 376 18.49 13.68 -11.72
N ASN A 377 18.20 12.79 -10.77
CA ASN A 377 19.17 12.28 -9.80
C ASN A 377 20.18 11.27 -10.38
N GLY A 378 19.84 10.58 -11.48
CA GLY A 378 20.74 9.58 -12.10
C GLY A 378 20.24 8.97 -13.40
N GLY A 379 19.49 9.73 -14.20
CA GLY A 379 19.10 9.40 -15.56
C GLY A 379 18.22 8.17 -15.70
N LEU A 380 18.26 7.53 -16.87
CA LEU A 380 17.57 6.26 -17.09
C LEU A 380 18.11 5.12 -16.20
N LEU A 381 19.36 5.22 -15.71
CA LEU A 381 19.96 4.23 -14.80
C LEU A 381 19.22 4.13 -13.45
N ILE A 382 18.63 5.23 -12.96
CA ILE A 382 17.72 5.23 -11.81
C ILE A 382 16.27 5.13 -12.30
N ALA A 383 15.85 5.96 -13.25
CA ALA A 383 14.43 6.08 -13.63
C ALA A 383 13.80 4.79 -14.19
N LEU A 384 14.55 3.95 -14.92
CA LEU A 384 14.00 2.69 -15.45
C LEU A 384 13.78 1.63 -14.36
N PRO A 385 14.73 1.36 -13.44
CA PRO A 385 14.47 0.58 -12.22
C PRO A 385 13.29 1.13 -11.39
N VAL A 386 13.17 2.45 -11.21
CA VAL A 386 12.03 3.04 -10.49
C VAL A 386 10.71 2.74 -11.20
N LEU A 387 10.61 3.02 -12.50
CA LEU A 387 9.42 2.69 -13.31
C LEU A 387 9.09 1.20 -13.26
N ALA A 388 10.09 0.33 -13.32
CA ALA A 388 9.92 -1.12 -13.20
C ALA A 388 9.34 -1.54 -11.85
N PHE A 389 9.72 -0.88 -10.75
CA PHE A 389 9.15 -1.12 -9.42
C PHE A 389 7.67 -0.73 -9.35
N LEU A 390 7.31 0.48 -9.81
CA LEU A 390 5.93 0.97 -9.84
C LEU A 390 5.02 0.04 -10.66
N LEU A 391 5.48 -0.32 -11.86
CA LEU A 391 4.76 -1.22 -12.77
C LEU A 391 4.64 -2.61 -12.16
N LEU A 392 5.69 -3.17 -11.56
CA LEU A 392 5.67 -4.48 -10.93
C LEU A 392 4.68 -4.54 -9.75
N ALA A 393 4.67 -3.51 -8.89
CA ALA A 393 3.76 -3.42 -7.75
C ALA A 393 2.30 -3.24 -8.21
N THR A 394 2.06 -2.32 -9.15
CA THR A 394 0.74 -2.07 -9.76
C THR A 394 0.19 -3.33 -10.42
N VAL A 395 0.98 -3.98 -11.28
CA VAL A 395 0.60 -5.19 -11.99
C VAL A 395 0.40 -6.37 -11.03
N ALA A 396 1.19 -6.49 -9.96
CA ALA A 396 1.01 -7.50 -8.93
C ALA A 396 -0.34 -7.34 -8.22
N VAL A 397 -0.65 -6.15 -7.70
CA VAL A 397 -1.88 -5.93 -6.92
C VAL A 397 -3.15 -5.97 -7.80
N VAL A 398 -3.09 -5.47 -9.04
CA VAL A 398 -4.20 -5.60 -10.01
C VAL A 398 -4.43 -7.06 -10.40
N ARG A 399 -3.37 -7.83 -10.70
CA ARG A 399 -3.51 -9.28 -10.98
C ARG A 399 -4.06 -10.04 -9.77
N LEU A 400 -3.65 -9.68 -8.56
CA LEU A 400 -4.17 -10.28 -7.33
C LEU A 400 -5.67 -9.96 -7.14
N LEU A 401 -6.06 -8.69 -7.28
CA LEU A 401 -7.45 -8.23 -7.17
C LEU A 401 -8.39 -8.95 -8.16
N LEU A 402 -7.91 -9.17 -9.39
CA LEU A 402 -8.62 -9.94 -10.42
C LEU A 402 -8.63 -11.45 -10.14
N ARG A 403 -7.71 -11.99 -9.33
CA ARG A 403 -7.64 -13.44 -9.01
C ARG A 403 -8.40 -13.84 -7.75
N VAL A 404 -8.37 -13.05 -6.68
CA VAL A 404 -8.99 -13.42 -5.39
C VAL A 404 -10.53 -13.54 -5.42
N ALA A 405 -11.07 -14.27 -4.44
CA ALA A 405 -12.50 -14.44 -4.19
C ALA A 405 -13.17 -13.14 -3.69
N ARG A 406 -14.51 -13.08 -3.70
CA ARG A 406 -15.28 -11.85 -3.40
C ARG A 406 -15.10 -11.34 -1.96
N ASN A 407 -14.87 -12.24 -0.99
CA ASN A 407 -14.55 -11.91 0.40
C ASN A 407 -13.20 -11.19 0.54
N GLU A 408 -12.16 -11.73 -0.11
CA GLU A 408 -10.79 -11.20 -0.03
C GLU A 408 -10.57 -9.95 -0.89
N ALA A 409 -11.36 -9.77 -1.95
CA ALA A 409 -11.22 -8.65 -2.89
C ALA A 409 -11.29 -7.27 -2.21
N VAL A 410 -12.00 -7.12 -1.08
CA VAL A 410 -12.04 -5.86 -0.32
C VAL A 410 -10.72 -5.59 0.41
N ALA A 411 -10.05 -6.63 0.94
CA ALA A 411 -8.75 -6.50 1.58
C ALA A 411 -7.64 -6.19 0.55
N VAL A 412 -7.64 -6.92 -0.57
CA VAL A 412 -6.72 -6.66 -1.69
C VAL A 412 -6.96 -5.31 -2.33
N GLY A 413 -8.22 -4.88 -2.46
CA GLY A 413 -8.57 -3.56 -2.96
C GLY A 413 -8.00 -2.43 -2.08
N ALA A 414 -8.00 -2.60 -0.76
CA ALA A 414 -7.40 -1.64 0.15
C ALA A 414 -5.85 -1.63 0.10
N LEU A 415 -5.20 -2.78 -0.09
CA LEU A 415 -3.78 -2.81 -0.44
C LEU A 415 -3.50 -2.12 -1.79
N ALA A 416 -4.39 -2.24 -2.77
CA ALA A 416 -4.28 -1.54 -4.05
C ALA A 416 -4.39 -0.02 -3.85
N VAL A 417 -5.31 0.47 -3.00
CA VAL A 417 -5.36 1.89 -2.63
C VAL A 417 -4.04 2.32 -1.97
N ALA A 418 -3.51 1.60 -0.98
CA ALA A 418 -2.25 1.97 -0.32
C ALA A 418 -1.06 2.08 -1.30
N VAL A 419 -0.90 1.09 -2.18
CA VAL A 419 0.19 1.07 -3.19
C VAL A 419 -0.01 2.19 -4.22
N LEU A 420 -1.20 2.30 -4.82
CA LEU A 420 -1.46 3.28 -5.88
C LEU A 420 -1.52 4.72 -5.37
N TRP A 421 -1.91 4.94 -4.11
CA TRP A 421 -1.89 6.27 -3.49
C TRP A 421 -0.47 6.79 -3.41
N THR A 422 0.46 5.99 -2.87
CA THR A 422 1.87 6.37 -2.77
C THR A 422 2.44 6.77 -4.15
N PHE A 423 2.11 5.99 -5.19
CA PHE A 423 2.61 6.24 -6.55
C PHE A 423 1.95 7.46 -7.21
N LEU A 424 0.62 7.59 -7.18
CA LEU A 424 -0.06 8.71 -7.84
C LEU A 424 0.14 10.04 -7.09
N HIS A 425 0.27 10.01 -5.76
CA HIS A 425 0.59 11.19 -4.97
C HIS A 425 2.03 11.67 -5.28
N GLY A 426 3.00 10.76 -5.36
CA GLY A 426 4.38 11.10 -5.78
C GLY A 426 4.54 11.44 -7.26
N MET A 427 3.60 11.07 -8.14
CA MET A 427 3.56 11.57 -9.52
C MET A 427 3.06 13.03 -9.61
N ALA A 428 2.44 13.55 -8.54
CA ALA A 428 1.86 14.89 -8.51
C ALA A 428 2.63 15.87 -7.60
N ASP A 429 3.12 15.43 -6.45
CA ASP A 429 3.72 16.31 -5.43
C ASP A 429 5.22 16.05 -5.21
N ASN A 430 5.86 16.93 -4.46
CA ASN A 430 7.31 16.98 -4.23
C ASN A 430 7.87 15.89 -3.31
N THR A 431 7.26 14.71 -3.28
CA THR A 431 7.83 13.56 -2.56
C THR A 431 9.00 13.00 -3.37
N THR A 432 10.12 12.68 -2.71
CA THR A 432 11.22 11.92 -3.33
C THR A 432 10.74 10.63 -3.99
N TRP A 433 11.51 10.09 -4.92
CA TRP A 433 10.98 9.10 -5.87
C TRP A 433 10.55 7.77 -5.24
N PHE A 434 11.05 7.47 -4.03
CA PHE A 434 10.63 6.32 -3.21
C PHE A 434 9.50 6.68 -2.22
N GLY A 435 8.78 7.75 -2.50
CA GLY A 435 7.99 8.45 -1.51
C GLY A 435 8.89 9.20 -0.53
N ASP A 436 8.28 9.60 0.58
CA ASP A 436 8.96 10.15 1.74
C ASP A 436 9.31 9.03 2.76
N GLN A 437 10.31 9.26 3.61
CA GLN A 437 10.87 8.27 4.55
C GLN A 437 9.82 7.70 5.53
N HIS A 438 8.78 8.46 5.88
CA HIS A 438 7.73 8.02 6.80
C HIS A 438 6.77 7.04 6.11
N SER A 439 6.47 7.29 4.83
CA SER A 439 5.60 6.44 3.99
C SER A 439 6.25 5.13 3.52
N LEU A 440 7.59 5.03 3.53
CA LEU A 440 8.31 3.84 3.07
C LEU A 440 7.92 2.55 3.81
N ALA A 441 7.73 2.63 5.12
CA ALA A 441 7.37 1.47 5.93
C ALA A 441 5.99 0.91 5.55
N THR A 442 5.00 1.77 5.30
CA THR A 442 3.62 1.36 4.99
C THR A 442 3.51 0.82 3.56
N LEU A 443 4.25 1.42 2.61
CA LEU A 443 4.40 0.88 1.25
C LEU A 443 5.07 -0.50 1.28
N ALA A 444 6.21 -0.65 1.98
CA ALA A 444 6.96 -1.91 2.06
C ALA A 444 6.12 -3.06 2.65
N VAL A 445 5.41 -2.79 3.75
CA VAL A 445 4.47 -3.76 4.36
C VAL A 445 3.34 -4.10 3.40
N SER A 446 2.77 -3.12 2.68
CA SER A 446 1.68 -3.33 1.73
C SER A 446 2.11 -4.20 0.54
N VAL A 447 3.25 -3.91 -0.09
CA VAL A 447 3.80 -4.69 -1.21
C VAL A 447 4.19 -6.10 -0.75
N ALA A 448 4.74 -6.26 0.46
CA ALA A 448 5.02 -7.58 1.04
C ALA A 448 3.74 -8.41 1.26
N LEU A 449 2.65 -7.82 1.76
CA LEU A 449 1.37 -8.51 1.92
C LEU A 449 0.75 -8.89 0.57
N VAL A 450 0.89 -8.06 -0.47
CA VAL A 450 0.52 -8.45 -1.86
C VAL A 450 1.35 -9.64 -2.33
N GLY A 451 2.64 -9.69 -1.99
CA GLY A 451 3.53 -10.82 -2.27
C GLY A 451 3.10 -12.12 -1.57
N VAL A 452 2.80 -12.06 -0.27
CA VAL A 452 2.30 -13.21 0.53
C VAL A 452 0.99 -13.74 -0.04
N LEU A 453 -0.01 -12.87 -0.28
CA LEU A 453 -1.28 -13.28 -0.90
C LEU A 453 -1.09 -13.87 -2.31
N SER A 454 -0.13 -13.36 -3.08
CA SER A 454 0.17 -13.89 -4.42
C SER A 454 0.82 -15.28 -4.39
N ALA A 455 1.31 -15.74 -3.24
CA ALA A 455 1.74 -17.11 -2.99
C ALA A 455 0.62 -18.00 -2.43
N GLU A 456 -0.31 -17.44 -1.63
CA GLU A 456 -1.53 -18.13 -1.18
C GLU A 456 -2.43 -18.58 -2.36
N VAL A 457 -2.51 -17.78 -3.44
CA VAL A 457 -3.43 -17.99 -4.56
C VAL A 457 -2.84 -18.89 -5.65
N PRO A 458 -3.44 -20.06 -5.97
CA PRO A 458 -2.95 -20.94 -7.02
C PRO A 458 -2.88 -20.28 -8.40
N ALA A 459 -1.84 -20.61 -9.16
CA ALA A 459 -1.71 -20.16 -10.55
C ALA A 459 -2.76 -20.85 -11.45
N PRO A 460 -3.52 -20.12 -12.28
CA PRO A 460 -4.46 -20.74 -13.22
C PRO A 460 -3.71 -21.68 -14.18
N GLY A 461 -4.29 -22.83 -14.46
CA GLY A 461 -3.66 -23.88 -15.28
C GLY A 461 -2.83 -24.91 -14.48
N ARG A 462 -2.40 -24.60 -13.25
CA ARG A 462 -1.97 -25.66 -12.32
C ARG A 462 -3.20 -26.37 -11.77
N VAL A 463 -3.67 -27.39 -12.50
CA VAL A 463 -4.35 -28.53 -11.88
C VAL A 463 -3.42 -29.00 -10.75
N PRO A 464 -3.88 -29.06 -9.49
CA PRO A 464 -3.06 -29.70 -8.46
C PRO A 464 -2.85 -31.14 -8.91
N HIS A 465 -1.60 -31.58 -9.00
CA HIS A 465 -1.32 -33.01 -9.09
C HIS A 465 -1.81 -33.62 -7.80
N GLY A 466 -3.07 -34.09 -7.82
CA GLY A 466 -3.60 -34.93 -6.77
C GLY A 466 -2.63 -36.09 -6.62
N SER A 467 -2.18 -36.31 -5.39
CA SER A 467 -1.55 -37.57 -4.99
C SER A 467 -2.36 -38.69 -5.62
N ALA A 468 -1.75 -39.44 -6.54
CA ALA A 468 -2.45 -40.48 -7.29
C ALA A 468 -3.22 -41.36 -6.29
N PRO A 469 -4.51 -41.64 -6.52
CA PRO A 469 -5.36 -42.29 -5.52
C PRO A 469 -4.66 -43.56 -5.07
N ALA A 470 -4.31 -43.61 -3.77
CA ALA A 470 -3.39 -44.61 -3.25
C ALA A 470 -3.92 -46.00 -3.62
N ALA A 471 -3.17 -46.70 -4.48
CA ALA A 471 -3.65 -47.94 -5.07
C ALA A 471 -4.02 -48.92 -3.96
N SER A 472 -5.28 -49.35 -3.94
CA SER A 472 -5.83 -50.19 -2.88
C SER A 472 -5.13 -51.54 -2.88
N ALA A 473 -4.13 -51.69 -2.01
CA ALA A 473 -3.41 -52.93 -1.81
C ALA A 473 -4.32 -53.92 -1.06
N GLY A 474 -4.84 -54.90 -1.80
CA GLY A 474 -5.87 -55.83 -1.35
C GLY A 474 -7.14 -55.70 -2.21
N THR A 475 -7.76 -56.78 -2.70
CA THR A 475 -7.50 -58.22 -2.44
C THR A 475 -7.86 -59.09 -3.64
N GLY A 476 -7.16 -60.20 -3.84
CA GLY A 476 -7.64 -61.34 -4.62
C GLY A 476 -7.43 -61.28 -6.14
N ARG A 477 -6.31 -61.82 -6.62
CA ARG A 477 -6.22 -62.41 -7.97
C ARG A 477 -5.96 -63.91 -7.82
N ALA A 478 -6.88 -64.73 -8.33
CA ALA A 478 -6.73 -66.18 -8.33
C ALA A 478 -5.60 -66.62 -9.29
N PRO A 479 -4.90 -67.73 -9.01
CA PRO A 479 -3.87 -68.25 -9.90
C PRO A 479 -4.49 -68.79 -11.19
N LEU A 480 -4.15 -68.18 -12.32
CA LEU A 480 -4.50 -68.72 -13.64
C LEU A 480 -3.77 -70.04 -13.87
N ARG A 481 -4.52 -71.14 -14.00
CA ARG A 481 -4.01 -72.44 -14.46
C ARG A 481 -3.30 -72.25 -15.81
N ARG A 482 -2.03 -72.66 -15.90
CA ARG A 482 -1.39 -72.89 -17.20
C ARG A 482 -2.07 -74.09 -17.88
N PRO A 483 -2.40 -74.03 -19.18
CA PRO A 483 -2.69 -75.23 -19.96
C PRO A 483 -1.41 -76.07 -20.12
N PRO A 484 -1.52 -77.40 -20.30
CA PRO A 484 -0.36 -78.25 -20.60
C PRO A 484 0.15 -77.96 -22.02
N SER A 485 1.47 -77.92 -22.19
CA SER A 485 2.09 -77.83 -23.52
C SER A 485 1.90 -79.15 -24.28
N PRO A 486 1.40 -79.14 -25.54
CA PRO A 486 1.47 -80.31 -26.40
C PRO A 486 2.93 -80.55 -26.78
N GLY A 487 3.43 -81.76 -26.55
CA GLY A 487 4.78 -82.16 -26.94
C GLY A 487 4.85 -82.49 -28.43
N LEU A 488 5.82 -81.89 -29.14
CA LEU A 488 6.26 -82.33 -30.46
C LEU A 488 7.78 -82.43 -30.46
N GLY A 489 8.29 -83.53 -31.00
CA GLY A 489 9.71 -83.77 -31.19
C GLY A 489 9.92 -84.82 -32.27
N ARG A 490 10.92 -84.60 -33.13
CA ARG A 490 11.18 -85.29 -34.41
C ARG A 490 10.11 -84.95 -35.48
N ARG A 491 10.47 -84.81 -36.75
CA ARG A 491 11.80 -84.90 -37.40
C ARG A 491 12.26 -83.54 -37.89
#